data_AF-A0A1Q6M1L4-F1
#
_entry.id   AF-A0A1Q6M1L4-F1
#
_cell.length_a   1.000
_cell.length_b   1.000
_cell.length_c   1.000
_cell.angle_alpha   90.00
_cell.angle_beta   90.00
_cell.angle_gamma   90.00
#
_symmetry.space_group_name_H-M   'P 1'
#
loop_
_entity.id
_entity.type
_entity.pdbx_description
1 polymer ?
#
loop_
_entity_poly.entity_id
_entity_poly.type
_entity_poly.pdbx_seq_one_letter_code
_entity_poly.pdbx_strand_id
1 'polypeptide(L)'
;MKEMIKRTAVVSIITSLIFAVLGIVMIANPEAAIEIVAAVLGITVIVIGAEKIISYFVMKGNLDFFNYELIYGIVAILFGILIMTHSNTFASIVRIIIGIWIAYAGLMKINISFKLKSANISAWAVVLILSIISLLAGILVMFSNTSSIVILTAVVMIIYAIADIIDEIIFINNVDKILE
;
A
#
# COMPACT_ATOMS: atom_id res chain seq x y z
N MET A 1 -14.85 -2.27 19.96
CA MET A 1 -13.87 -3.23 19.40
C MET A 1 -14.32 -3.79 18.05
N LYS A 2 -15.50 -4.42 17.95
CA LYS A 2 -16.05 -4.98 16.70
C LYS A 2 -16.14 -3.98 15.53
N GLU A 3 -16.62 -2.75 15.77
CA GLU A 3 -16.67 -1.71 14.72
C GLU A 3 -15.29 -1.28 14.21
N MET A 4 -14.31 -1.16 15.11
CA MET A 4 -12.93 -0.84 14.72
C MET A 4 -12.35 -1.94 13.83
N ILE A 5 -12.61 -3.21 14.17
CA ILE A 5 -12.15 -4.37 13.39
C ILE A 5 -12.78 -4.39 12.00
N LYS A 6 -14.10 -4.16 11.90
CA LYS A 6 -14.79 -4.06 10.60
C LYS A 6 -14.25 -2.90 9.76
N ARG A 7 -13.94 -1.76 10.38
CA ARG A 7 -13.34 -0.62 9.68
C ARG A 7 -11.97 -0.95 9.11
N THR A 8 -11.13 -1.65 9.88
CA THR A 8 -9.81 -2.12 9.40
C THR A 8 -9.97 -3.07 8.21
N ALA A 9 -10.91 -4.01 8.28
CA ALA A 9 -11.18 -4.95 7.19
C ALA A 9 -11.64 -4.24 5.90
N VAL A 10 -12.51 -3.24 6.02
CA VAL A 10 -12.95 -2.40 4.88
C VAL A 10 -11.76 -1.65 4.27
N VAL A 11 -10.88 -1.08 5.10
CA VAL A 11 -9.66 -0.41 4.60
C VAL A 11 -8.76 -1.40 3.86
N SER A 12 -8.63 -2.64 4.35
CA SER A 12 -7.86 -3.67 3.65
C SER A 12 -8.47 -3.99 2.29
N ILE A 13 -9.78 -4.24 2.23
CA ILE A 13 -10.49 -4.52 0.95
C ILE A 13 -10.31 -3.39 -0.07
N ILE A 14 -10.43 -2.12 0.37
CA ILE A 14 -10.18 -0.96 -0.50
C ILE A 14 -8.74 -0.98 -1.01
N THR A 15 -7.78 -1.31 -0.14
CA THR A 15 -6.37 -1.44 -0.50
C THR A 15 -6.14 -2.58 -1.50
N SER A 16 -6.77 -3.74 -1.33
CA SER A 16 -6.69 -4.86 -2.27
C SER A 16 -7.26 -4.48 -3.64
N LEU A 17 -8.37 -3.73 -3.68
CA LEU A 17 -8.94 -3.23 -4.94
C LEU A 17 -7.99 -2.29 -5.67
N ILE A 18 -7.31 -1.39 -4.95
CA ILE A 18 -6.27 -0.53 -5.53
C ILE A 18 -5.15 -1.38 -6.13
N PHE A 19 -4.68 -2.40 -5.42
CA PHE A 19 -3.65 -3.31 -5.94
C PHE A 19 -4.11 -4.10 -7.16
N ALA A 20 -5.36 -4.55 -7.20
CA ALA A 20 -5.93 -5.22 -8.37
C ALA A 20 -5.95 -4.29 -9.59
N VAL A 21 -6.41 -3.05 -9.44
CA VAL A 21 -6.44 -2.05 -10.52
C VAL A 21 -5.02 -1.75 -11.00
N LEU A 22 -4.07 -1.52 -10.09
CA LEU A 22 -2.67 -1.29 -10.44
C LEU A 22 -2.07 -2.48 -11.19
N GLY A 23 -2.36 -3.71 -10.76
CA GLY A 23 -1.92 -4.92 -11.46
C GLY A 23 -2.50 -4.99 -12.88
N ILE A 24 -3.79 -4.71 -13.06
CA ILE A 24 -4.42 -4.70 -14.39
C ILE A 24 -3.79 -3.63 -15.30
N VAL A 25 -3.58 -2.42 -14.79
CA VAL A 25 -2.94 -1.33 -15.56
C VAL A 25 -1.50 -1.69 -15.91
N MET A 26 -0.74 -2.32 -15.00
CA MET A 26 0.62 -2.79 -15.28
C MET A 26 0.66 -3.87 -16.36
N ILE A 27 -0.35 -4.75 -16.45
CA ILE A 27 -0.43 -5.74 -17.54
C ILE A 27 -0.73 -5.05 -18.87
N ALA A 28 -1.64 -4.08 -18.88
CA ALA A 28 -2.05 -3.38 -20.10
C ALA A 28 -0.95 -2.46 -20.64
N ASN A 29 -0.32 -1.67 -19.76
CA ASN A 29 0.77 -0.78 -20.08
C ASN A 29 1.66 -0.52 -18.84
N PRO A 30 2.80 -1.23 -18.73
CA PRO A 30 3.73 -1.09 -17.60
C PRO A 30 4.27 0.34 -17.43
N GLU A 31 4.56 1.03 -18.53
CA GLU A 31 5.10 2.40 -18.51
C GLU A 31 4.04 3.38 -17.98
N ALA A 32 2.81 3.29 -18.48
CA ALA A 32 1.72 4.12 -18.00
C ALA A 32 1.44 3.90 -16.50
N ALA A 33 1.53 2.66 -16.01
CA ALA A 33 1.38 2.37 -14.59
C ALA A 33 2.44 3.07 -13.73
N ILE A 34 3.70 3.04 -14.17
CA ILE A 34 4.83 3.71 -13.53
C ILE A 34 4.61 5.22 -13.49
N GLU A 35 4.20 5.81 -14.62
CA GLU A 35 3.92 7.24 -14.74
C GLU A 35 2.75 7.67 -13.85
N ILE A 36 1.66 6.91 -13.80
CA ILE A 36 0.50 7.20 -12.95
C ILE A 36 0.91 7.23 -11.48
N VAL A 37 1.65 6.22 -11.01
CA VAL A 37 2.11 6.15 -9.61
C VAL A 37 3.02 7.34 -9.29
N ALA A 38 3.98 7.65 -10.16
CA ALA A 38 4.87 8.80 -10.00
C ALA A 38 4.10 10.13 -10.00
N ALA A 39 3.10 10.29 -10.88
CA ALA A 39 2.28 11.47 -10.95
C ALA A 39 1.44 11.67 -9.68
N VAL A 40 0.75 10.63 -9.20
CA VAL A 40 -0.07 10.70 -7.98
C VAL A 40 0.80 11.08 -6.78
N LEU A 41 1.95 10.43 -6.60
CA LEU A 41 2.87 10.72 -5.51
C LEU A 41 3.48 12.12 -5.63
N GLY A 42 3.96 12.48 -6.81
CA GLY A 42 4.55 13.80 -7.07
C GLY A 42 3.57 14.93 -6.82
N ILE A 43 2.35 14.83 -7.35
CA ILE A 43 1.27 15.82 -7.12
C ILE A 43 0.94 15.91 -5.63
N THR A 44 0.84 14.78 -4.92
CA THR A 44 0.57 14.77 -3.48
C THR A 44 1.64 15.56 -2.71
N VAL A 45 2.92 15.31 -3.01
CA VAL A 45 4.04 16.01 -2.36
C VAL A 45 4.04 17.51 -2.73
N ILE A 46 3.71 17.86 -3.98
CA ILE A 46 3.58 19.27 -4.40
C ILE A 46 2.46 19.98 -3.64
N VAL A 47 1.29 19.33 -3.48
CA VAL A 47 0.16 19.91 -2.73
C VAL A 47 0.53 20.13 -1.26
N ILE A 48 1.22 19.18 -0.63
CA ILE A 48 1.75 19.35 0.74
C ILE A 48 2.74 20.51 0.79
N GLY A 49 3.63 20.63 -0.20
CA GLY A 49 4.56 21.75 -0.28
C GLY A 49 3.86 23.10 -0.43
N ALA A 50 2.82 23.17 -1.27
CA ALA A 50 2.01 24.37 -1.46
C ALA A 50 1.27 24.76 -0.17
N GLU A 51 0.72 23.78 0.58
CA GLU A 51 0.08 24.01 1.88
C GLU A 51 1.05 24.65 2.87
N LYS A 52 2.30 24.17 2.94
CA LYS A 52 3.35 24.74 3.82
C LYS A 52 3.74 26.16 3.43
N ILE A 53 3.82 26.45 2.13
CA ILE A 53 4.09 27.82 1.65
C ILE A 53 2.93 28.75 2.03
N ILE A 54 1.68 28.32 1.82
CA ILE A 54 0.49 29.11 2.18
C ILE A 54 0.47 29.37 3.69
N SER A 55 0.70 28.33 4.51
CA SER A 55 0.76 28.42 5.97
C SER A 55 1.75 29.46 6.45
N TYR A 56 2.96 29.47 5.88
CA TYR A 56 4.00 30.46 6.19
C TYR A 56 3.51 31.92 6.02
N PHE A 57 2.84 32.22 4.91
CA PHE A 57 2.34 33.57 4.63
C PHE A 57 1.08 33.92 5.44
N VAL A 58 0.17 32.96 5.66
CA VAL A 58 -1.08 33.16 6.42
C VAL A 58 -0.79 33.39 7.90
N MET A 59 0.17 32.65 8.48
CA MET A 59 0.58 32.82 9.87
C MET A 59 1.49 34.04 10.09
N LYS A 60 1.59 34.95 9.09
CA LYS A 60 2.41 36.17 9.10
C LYS A 60 3.81 35.94 9.66
N GLY A 61 4.46 34.83 9.26
CA GLY A 61 5.79 34.49 9.74
C GLY A 61 5.94 34.75 11.23
N ASN A 62 5.11 34.10 12.06
CA ASN A 62 5.25 34.15 13.52
C ASN A 62 6.75 34.12 13.82
N LEU A 63 7.25 35.17 14.48
CA LEU A 63 8.66 35.56 14.60
C LEU A 63 9.50 34.57 15.43
N ASP A 64 9.10 33.30 15.45
CA ASP A 64 9.94 32.20 15.85
C ASP A 64 11.06 32.05 14.84
N PHE A 65 12.28 32.28 15.32
CA PHE A 65 13.55 32.07 14.61
C PHE A 65 13.68 30.68 13.94
N PHE A 66 12.76 29.75 14.24
CA PHE A 66 12.71 28.37 13.73
C PHE A 66 11.56 28.09 12.76
N ASN A 67 10.91 29.11 12.17
CA ASN A 67 9.88 28.88 11.16
C ASN A 67 10.49 28.48 9.80
N TYR A 68 10.67 27.17 9.60
CA TYR A 68 11.20 26.57 8.37
C TYR A 68 10.12 26.16 7.37
N GLU A 69 8.85 26.53 7.57
CA GLU A 69 7.73 26.08 6.72
C GLU A 69 7.92 26.45 5.24
N LEU A 70 8.43 27.66 4.97
CA LEU A 70 8.73 28.09 3.60
C LEU A 70 9.78 27.19 2.94
N ILE A 71 10.86 26.86 3.66
CA ILE A 71 11.94 26.01 3.17
C ILE A 71 11.42 24.59 2.94
N TYR A 72 10.66 24.04 3.90
CA TYR A 72 10.02 22.73 3.74
C TYR A 72 9.10 22.69 2.52
N GLY A 73 8.30 23.74 2.31
CA GLY A 73 7.40 23.85 1.18
C GLY A 73 8.12 23.86 -0.17
N ILE A 74 9.18 24.66 -0.29
CA ILE A 74 10.00 24.73 -1.51
C ILE A 74 10.67 23.37 -1.79
N VAL A 75 11.30 22.78 -0.77
CA VAL A 75 11.97 21.47 -0.90
C VAL A 75 10.96 20.39 -1.30
N ALA A 76 9.76 20.39 -0.71
CA ALA A 76 8.71 19.45 -1.07
C ALA A 76 8.27 19.60 -2.53
N ILE A 77 8.03 20.83 -3.02
CA ILE A 77 7.67 21.06 -4.44
C ILE A 77 8.77 20.54 -5.37
N LEU A 78 10.03 20.87 -5.10
CA LEU A 78 11.17 20.39 -5.89
C LEU A 78 11.25 18.87 -5.90
N PHE A 79 11.04 18.24 -4.74
CA PHE A 79 11.03 16.78 -4.62
C PHE A 79 9.86 16.14 -5.38
N GLY A 80 8.67 16.75 -5.34
CA GLY A 80 7.53 16.28 -6.12
C GLY A 80 7.76 16.36 -7.64
N ILE A 81 8.39 17.43 -8.12
CA ILE A 81 8.83 17.54 -9.53
C ILE A 81 9.87 16.46 -9.85
N LEU A 82 10.82 16.21 -8.94
CA LEU A 82 11.82 15.16 -9.11
C LEU A 82 11.17 13.77 -9.25
N ILE A 83 10.15 13.49 -8.43
CA ILE A 83 9.37 12.24 -8.51
C ILE A 83 8.76 12.05 -9.90
N MET A 84 8.13 13.10 -10.44
CA MET A 84 7.45 13.04 -11.73
C MET A 84 8.43 12.91 -12.91
N THR A 85 9.57 13.58 -12.84
CA THR A 85 10.59 13.57 -13.91
C THR A 85 11.45 12.31 -13.90
N HIS A 86 11.64 11.68 -12.74
CA HIS A 86 12.43 10.45 -12.56
C HIS A 86 11.53 9.26 -12.15
N SER A 87 10.40 9.11 -12.85
CA SER A 87 9.33 8.16 -12.54
C SER A 87 9.82 6.72 -12.35
N ASN A 88 10.76 6.24 -13.16
CA ASN A 88 11.32 4.89 -13.06
C ASN A 88 12.05 4.62 -11.73
N THR A 89 12.83 5.59 -11.25
CA THR A 89 13.58 5.46 -9.99
C THR A 89 12.61 5.42 -8.81
N PHE A 90 11.64 6.34 -8.77
CA PHE A 90 10.66 6.40 -7.70
C PHE A 90 9.69 5.23 -7.74
N ALA A 91 9.29 4.75 -8.91
CA ALA A 91 8.48 3.55 -9.03
C ALA A 91 9.20 2.30 -8.51
N SER A 92 10.52 2.22 -8.65
CA SER A 92 11.32 1.13 -8.04
C SER A 92 11.27 1.20 -6.51
N ILE A 93 11.39 2.39 -5.92
CA ILE A 93 11.27 2.58 -4.46
C ILE A 93 9.86 2.20 -3.98
N VAL A 94 8.83 2.69 -4.67
CA VAL A 94 7.42 2.40 -4.34
C VAL A 94 7.13 0.91 -4.44
N ARG A 95 7.66 0.23 -5.47
CA ARG A 95 7.54 -1.22 -5.64
C ARG A 95 8.11 -1.99 -4.46
N ILE A 96 9.28 -1.59 -3.96
CA ILE A 96 9.88 -2.21 -2.77
C ILE A 96 8.98 -1.99 -1.56
N ILE A 97 8.45 -0.78 -1.36
CA ILE A 97 7.53 -0.47 -0.25
C ILE A 97 6.25 -1.32 -0.34
N ILE A 98 5.66 -1.44 -1.53
CA ILE A 98 4.48 -2.27 -1.77
C ILE A 98 4.77 -3.74 -1.45
N GLY A 99 5.90 -4.26 -1.91
CA GLY A 99 6.30 -5.64 -1.64
C GLY A 99 6.52 -5.91 -0.15
N ILE A 100 7.12 -4.96 0.58
CA ILE A 100 7.25 -5.01 2.05
C ILE A 100 5.87 -5.03 2.70
N TRP A 101 4.96 -4.16 2.26
CA TRP A 101 3.60 -4.07 2.81
C TRP A 101 2.83 -5.39 2.63
N ILE A 102 2.87 -5.96 1.43
CA ILE A 102 2.24 -7.25 1.12
C ILE A 102 2.84 -8.37 1.97
N ALA A 103 4.17 -8.42 2.10
CA ALA A 103 4.85 -9.40 2.94
C ALA A 103 4.43 -9.27 4.41
N TYR A 104 4.38 -8.04 4.93
CA TYR A 104 3.91 -7.74 6.27
C TYR A 104 2.44 -8.20 6.47
N ALA A 105 1.55 -7.90 5.53
CA ALA A 105 0.16 -8.34 5.58
C ALA A 105 0.04 -9.87 5.63
N GLY A 106 0.83 -10.58 4.82
CA GLY A 106 0.94 -12.04 4.86
C GLY A 106 1.35 -12.55 6.25
N LEU A 107 2.40 -11.98 6.85
CA LEU A 107 2.85 -12.35 8.21
C LEU A 107 1.77 -12.12 9.28
N MET A 108 1.05 -11.00 9.21
CA MET A 108 -0.04 -10.71 10.13
C MET A 108 -1.17 -11.73 10.01
N LYS A 109 -1.50 -12.16 8.79
CA LYS A 109 -2.56 -13.14 8.55
C LYS A 109 -2.19 -14.57 8.91
N ILE A 110 -0.90 -14.93 8.86
CA ILE A 110 -0.41 -16.18 9.46
C ILE A 110 -0.78 -16.21 10.95
N ASN A 111 -0.57 -15.11 11.69
CA ASN A 111 -0.98 -15.03 13.10
C ASN A 111 -2.50 -15.18 13.27
N ILE A 112 -3.30 -14.57 12.38
CA ILE A 112 -4.77 -14.71 12.38
C ILE A 112 -5.18 -16.17 12.14
N SER A 113 -4.53 -16.88 11.21
CA SER A 113 -4.82 -18.27 10.92
C SER A 113 -4.65 -19.18 12.14
N PHE A 114 -3.63 -18.93 12.98
CA PHE A 114 -3.46 -19.68 14.23
C PHE A 114 -4.53 -19.35 15.26
N LYS A 115 -5.01 -18.10 15.32
CA LYS A 115 -6.16 -17.73 16.17
C LYS A 115 -7.45 -18.40 15.71
N LEU A 116 -7.68 -18.51 14.41
CA LEU A 116 -8.82 -19.25 13.85
C LEU A 116 -8.75 -20.73 14.23
N LYS A 117 -7.55 -21.32 14.19
CA LYS A 117 -7.32 -22.70 14.61
C LYS A 117 -7.64 -22.91 16.09
N SER A 118 -7.19 -22.02 16.98
CA SER A 118 -7.51 -22.12 18.42
C SER A 118 -8.99 -21.93 18.73
N ALA A 119 -9.71 -21.16 17.91
CA ALA A 119 -11.15 -20.95 18.00
C ALA A 119 -11.99 -22.06 17.33
N ASN A 120 -11.38 -23.18 16.90
CA ASN A 120 -12.04 -24.28 16.19
C ASN A 120 -12.78 -23.86 14.90
N ILE A 121 -12.29 -22.82 14.20
CA ILE A 121 -12.86 -22.36 12.93
C ILE A 121 -12.19 -23.09 11.77
N SER A 122 -12.97 -23.84 10.97
CA SER A 122 -12.48 -24.69 9.89
C SER A 122 -11.71 -23.97 8.78
N ALA A 123 -11.90 -22.67 8.61
CA ALA A 123 -11.24 -21.86 7.58
C ALA A 123 -9.74 -21.61 7.84
N TRP A 124 -9.21 -21.96 9.02
CA TRP A 124 -7.82 -21.67 9.42
C TRP A 124 -6.78 -22.11 8.39
N ALA A 125 -6.94 -23.30 7.80
CA ALA A 125 -5.99 -23.86 6.84
C ALA A 125 -5.98 -23.08 5.52
N VAL A 126 -7.16 -22.62 5.07
CA VAL A 126 -7.28 -21.80 3.85
C VAL A 126 -6.59 -20.46 4.05
N VAL A 127 -6.88 -19.78 5.17
CA VAL A 127 -6.26 -18.49 5.51
C VAL A 127 -4.74 -18.63 5.63
N LEU A 128 -4.24 -19.72 6.24
CA LEU A 128 -2.81 -19.98 6.34
C LEU A 128 -2.14 -20.10 4.96
N ILE A 129 -2.73 -20.86 4.03
CA ILE A 129 -2.20 -21.02 2.67
C ILE A 129 -2.19 -19.69 1.93
N LEU A 130 -3.30 -18.94 1.95
CA LEU A 130 -3.41 -17.63 1.31
C LEU A 130 -2.41 -16.61 1.88
N SER A 131 -2.16 -16.68 3.19
CA SER A 131 -1.18 -15.83 3.88
C SER A 131 0.25 -16.14 3.44
N ILE A 132 0.61 -17.42 3.26
CA ILE A 132 1.92 -17.83 2.76
C ILE A 132 2.10 -17.37 1.30
N ILE A 133 1.08 -17.54 0.46
CA ILE A 133 1.10 -17.03 -0.92
C ILE A 133 1.32 -15.51 -0.93
N SER A 134 0.61 -14.78 -0.06
CA SER A 134 0.76 -13.33 0.08
C SER A 134 2.16 -12.93 0.55
N LEU A 135 2.74 -13.66 1.50
CA LEU A 135 4.10 -13.42 1.96
C LEU A 135 5.12 -13.57 0.82
N LEU A 136 5.04 -14.68 0.09
CA LEU A 136 5.93 -14.96 -1.05
C LEU A 136 5.71 -13.97 -2.18
N ALA A 137 4.46 -13.58 -2.44
CA ALA A 137 4.08 -12.55 -3.39
C ALA A 137 4.79 -11.22 -3.08
N GLY A 138 4.74 -10.77 -1.83
CA GLY A 138 5.41 -9.54 -1.40
C GLY A 138 6.91 -9.58 -1.65
N ILE A 139 7.56 -10.70 -1.30
CA ILE A 139 8.99 -10.91 -1.55
C ILE A 139 9.31 -10.85 -3.05
N LEU A 140 8.53 -11.53 -3.90
CA LEU A 140 8.74 -11.52 -5.35
C LEU A 140 8.61 -10.11 -5.95
N VAL A 141 7.62 -9.33 -5.50
CA VAL A 141 7.41 -7.94 -5.92
C VAL A 141 8.65 -7.09 -5.62
N MET A 142 9.25 -7.23 -4.44
CA MET A 142 10.43 -6.44 -4.01
C MET A 142 11.65 -6.63 -4.92
N PHE A 143 11.88 -7.85 -5.42
CA PHE A 143 13.09 -8.19 -6.18
C PHE A 143 12.88 -8.19 -7.70
N SER A 144 11.69 -7.80 -8.16
CA SER A 144 11.41 -7.68 -9.58
C SER A 144 12.18 -6.50 -10.20
N ASN A 145 13.25 -6.77 -10.97
CA ASN A 145 14.09 -5.72 -11.59
C ASN A 145 14.18 -5.79 -13.12
N THR A 146 13.58 -6.79 -13.77
CA THR A 146 13.63 -6.96 -15.23
C THR A 146 12.24 -6.75 -15.83
N SER A 147 12.15 -6.26 -17.07
CA SER A 147 10.88 -6.00 -17.79
C SER A 147 9.95 -7.22 -17.80
N SER A 148 10.49 -8.43 -17.93
CA SER A 148 9.74 -9.69 -17.86
C SER A 148 9.15 -9.98 -16.48
N ILE A 149 9.76 -9.45 -15.41
CA ILE A 149 9.27 -9.60 -14.04
C ILE A 149 8.17 -8.59 -13.74
N VAL A 150 8.05 -7.49 -14.48
CA VAL A 150 6.99 -6.48 -14.25
C VAL A 150 5.59 -7.07 -14.46
N ILE A 151 5.41 -7.89 -15.49
CA ILE A 151 4.15 -8.62 -15.73
C ILE A 151 3.90 -9.66 -14.62
N LEU A 152 4.94 -10.36 -14.18
CA LEU A 152 4.83 -11.31 -13.06
C LEU A 152 4.40 -10.59 -11.78
N THR A 153 5.00 -9.45 -11.46
CA THR A 153 4.63 -8.58 -10.34
C THR A 153 3.16 -8.18 -10.42
N ALA A 154 2.69 -7.80 -11.61
CA ALA A 154 1.31 -7.41 -11.82
C ALA A 154 0.32 -8.57 -11.60
N VAL A 155 0.63 -9.76 -12.11
CA VAL A 155 -0.16 -10.98 -11.86
C VAL A 155 -0.17 -11.33 -10.36
N VAL A 156 0.99 -11.24 -9.71
CA VAL A 156 1.14 -11.50 -8.28
C VAL A 156 0.34 -10.50 -7.43
N MET A 157 0.28 -9.22 -7.82
CA MET A 157 -0.56 -8.21 -7.15
C MET A 157 -2.05 -8.53 -7.27
N ILE A 158 -2.51 -9.05 -8.42
CA ILE A 158 -3.91 -9.48 -8.61
C ILE A 158 -4.21 -10.72 -7.75
N ILE A 159 -3.32 -11.71 -7.74
CA ILE A 159 -3.47 -12.91 -6.89
C ILE A 159 -3.54 -12.51 -5.41
N TYR A 160 -2.63 -11.64 -4.97
CA TYR A 160 -2.66 -11.09 -3.62
C TYR A 160 -3.99 -10.39 -3.34
N ALA A 161 -4.47 -9.53 -4.23
CA ALA A 161 -5.72 -8.81 -4.03
C ALA A 161 -6.92 -9.74 -3.84
N ILE A 162 -7.01 -10.80 -4.65
CA ILE A 162 -8.07 -11.81 -4.55
C ILE A 162 -7.96 -12.58 -3.22
N ALA A 163 -6.75 -13.05 -2.89
CA ALA A 163 -6.50 -13.75 -1.63
C ALA A 163 -6.85 -12.87 -0.42
N ASP A 164 -6.49 -11.60 -0.49
CA ASP A 164 -6.69 -10.63 0.59
C ASP A 164 -8.17 -10.38 0.86
N ILE A 165 -8.96 -10.19 -0.20
CA ILE A 165 -10.41 -10.04 -0.13
C ILE A 165 -11.07 -11.28 0.47
N ILE A 166 -10.66 -12.48 0.05
CA ILE A 166 -11.21 -13.74 0.57
C ILE A 166 -10.95 -13.86 2.07
N ASP A 167 -9.72 -13.60 2.52
CA ASP A 167 -9.36 -13.62 3.93
C ASP A 167 -10.18 -12.62 4.75
N GLU A 168 -10.33 -11.39 4.25
CA GLU A 168 -11.09 -10.34 4.96
C GLU A 168 -12.57 -10.69 5.08
N ILE A 169 -13.17 -11.29 4.04
CA ILE A 169 -14.55 -11.78 4.10
C ILE A 169 -14.68 -12.90 5.16
N ILE A 170 -13.74 -13.86 5.18
CA ILE A 170 -13.72 -14.93 6.18
C ILE A 170 -13.58 -14.34 7.59
N PHE A 171 -12.70 -13.36 7.75
CA PHE A 171 -12.44 -12.71 9.03
C PHE A 171 -13.65 -11.93 9.54
N ILE A 172 -14.29 -11.11 8.70
CA ILE A 172 -15.51 -10.37 9.07
C ILE A 172 -16.63 -11.34 9.49
N ASN A 173 -16.81 -12.44 8.76
CA ASN A 173 -17.86 -13.42 9.04
C ASN A 173 -17.64 -14.20 10.34
N ASN A 174 -16.39 -14.33 10.79
CA ASN A 174 -16.05 -15.05 12.01
C ASN A 174 -15.65 -14.13 13.18
N VAL A 175 -15.77 -12.81 13.02
CA VAL A 175 -15.27 -11.83 13.99
C VAL A 175 -15.84 -12.03 15.40
N ASP A 176 -17.10 -12.49 15.51
CA ASP A 176 -17.76 -12.72 16.79
C ASP A 176 -17.11 -13.86 17.57
N LYS A 177 -16.75 -14.95 16.90
CA LYS A 177 -16.08 -16.11 17.51
C LYS A 177 -14.61 -15.88 17.83
N ILE A 178 -13.99 -14.85 17.24
CA ILE A 178 -12.58 -14.50 17.47
C ILE A 178 -12.44 -13.59 18.71
N LEU A 179 -13.53 -12.89 19.07
CA LEU A 179 -13.57 -11.94 20.19
C LEU A 179 -14.08 -12.54 21.50
N GLU A 180 -14.67 -13.74 21.46
CA GLU A 180 -15.00 -14.57 22.63
C GLU A 180 -13.74 -15.26 23.19
#